data_AF-A0A8I1XTA6-F1
#
_entry.id   AF-A0A8I1XTA6-F1
#
_cell.length_a   1.000
_cell.length_b   1.000
_cell.length_c   1.000
_cell.angle_alpha   90.00
_cell.angle_beta   90.00
_cell.angle_gamma   90.00
#
_symmetry.space_group_name_H-M   'P 1'
#
loop_
_entity.id
_entity.type
_entity.pdbx_description
1 polymer ?
#
loop_
_entity_poly.entity_id
_entity_poly.type
_entity_poly.pdbx_seq_one_letter_code
_entity_poly.pdbx_strand_id
1 'polypeptide(L)'
;MNRQEALQHFLKTYAEDVLNQKLHQAASLYEQIKEELISSFIQSFQSICLQAHSAEVAKTRIGYITYSMRRTYLMDRNYNYVVEAYDKNWFFDPQPCYGIYDAGWVFRFLAEVEGELNQLSTNRAADGEHGAETNYAKDLMKANSLIFGKILGYIYYGQEFRQAVVKNNKLSGITGKGDVFQYCNWFTPILRMKSKRVECGIYASDNRWGESVRKIYNTFSGNEASNYEQYLLSLDKSVTQKIAASEGIKLPNFKFKPTQNGNDSRKNDTNEWSIVGER
;
A
#
# COMPACT_ATOMS: atom_id res chain seq x y z
N MET A 1 -16.49 3.49 8.53
CA MET A 1 -15.60 4.64 8.34
C MET A 1 -15.89 5.26 6.99
N ASN A 2 -16.17 6.56 6.93
CA ASN A 2 -16.37 7.26 5.66
C ASN A 2 -15.01 7.62 5.02
N ARG A 3 -15.03 8.09 3.77
CA ARG A 3 -13.81 8.40 2.99
C ARG A 3 -12.88 9.40 3.69
N GLN A 4 -13.46 10.41 4.33
CA GLN A 4 -12.70 11.48 4.97
C GLN A 4 -12.07 11.00 6.28
N GLU A 5 -12.80 10.21 7.06
CA GLU A 5 -12.29 9.55 8.27
C GLU A 5 -11.16 8.56 7.95
N ALA A 6 -11.29 7.78 6.86
CA ALA A 6 -10.27 6.84 6.43
C ALA A 6 -8.98 7.56 5.98
N LEU A 7 -9.13 8.67 5.24
CA LEU A 7 -8.00 9.50 4.86
C LEU A 7 -7.32 10.14 6.08
N GLN A 8 -8.10 10.68 7.02
CA GLN A 8 -7.54 11.28 8.24
C GLN A 8 -6.82 10.25 9.11
N HIS A 9 -7.40 9.06 9.28
CA HIS A 9 -6.74 7.97 9.99
C HIS A 9 -5.46 7.54 9.26
N PHE A 10 -5.48 7.44 7.93
CA PHE A 10 -4.27 7.11 7.16
C PHE A 10 -3.15 8.15 7.36
N LEU A 11 -3.50 9.43 7.28
CA LEU A 11 -2.55 10.53 7.47
C LEU A 11 -1.94 10.49 8.88
N LYS A 12 -2.78 10.41 9.90
CA LYS A 12 -2.35 10.49 11.30
C LYS A 12 -1.62 9.25 11.80
N THR A 13 -2.07 8.06 11.39
CA THR A 13 -1.55 6.81 11.95
C THR A 13 -0.35 6.27 11.18
N TYR A 14 -0.17 6.68 9.92
CA TYR A 14 0.85 6.07 9.06
C TYR A 14 1.66 7.10 8.27
N ALA A 15 1.02 8.13 7.70
CA ALA A 15 1.76 9.09 6.90
C ALA A 15 2.69 9.97 7.76
N GLU A 16 2.24 10.36 8.95
CA GLU A 16 3.06 11.10 9.92
C GLU A 16 4.32 10.33 10.31
N ASP A 17 4.21 9.04 10.64
CA ASP A 17 5.37 8.22 11.04
C ASP A 17 6.40 8.10 9.92
N VAL A 18 5.95 7.77 8.70
CA VAL A 18 6.83 7.68 7.53
C VAL A 18 7.47 9.02 7.24
N LEU A 19 6.70 10.11 7.26
CA LEU A 19 7.23 11.45 7.03
C LEU A 19 8.28 11.83 8.09
N ASN A 20 7.99 11.62 9.38
CA ASN A 20 8.89 11.94 10.48
C ASN A 20 10.20 11.13 10.38
N GLN A 21 10.09 9.83 10.07
CA GLN A 21 11.27 8.99 9.87
C GLN A 21 12.16 9.52 8.74
N LYS A 22 11.57 9.88 7.59
CA LYS A 22 12.32 10.43 6.44
C LYS A 22 12.90 11.81 6.72
N LEU A 23 12.18 12.66 7.45
CA LEU A 23 12.70 13.96 7.90
C LEU A 23 13.92 13.79 8.83
N HIS A 24 13.88 12.83 9.76
CA HIS A 24 15.03 12.52 10.62
C HIS A 24 16.23 12.01 9.82
N GLN A 25 16.00 11.18 8.80
CA GLN A 25 17.05 10.71 7.90
C GLN A 25 17.66 11.86 7.08
N ALA A 26 16.83 12.75 6.54
CA ALA A 26 17.29 13.94 5.82
C ALA A 26 18.11 14.87 6.70
N ALA A 27 17.68 15.12 7.94
CA ALA A 27 18.40 15.95 8.90
C ALA A 27 19.75 15.34 9.29
N SER A 28 19.78 14.02 9.52
CA SER A 28 21.00 13.30 9.85
C SER A 28 22.00 13.32 8.68
N LEU A 29 21.51 13.15 7.45
CA LEU A 29 22.34 13.29 6.26
C LEU A 29 22.90 14.71 6.14
N TYR A 30 22.06 15.73 6.30
CA TYR A 30 22.50 17.14 6.23
C TYR A 30 23.69 17.38 7.16
N GLU A 31 23.61 16.97 8.43
CA GLU A 31 24.72 17.16 9.37
C GLU A 31 26.00 16.43 8.95
N GLN A 32 25.88 15.28 8.29
CA GLN A 32 27.04 14.52 7.79
C GLN A 32 27.73 15.18 6.60
N ILE A 33 26.96 15.79 5.69
CA ILE A 33 27.49 16.32 4.41
C ILE A 33 27.43 17.85 4.29
N LYS A 34 27.11 18.57 5.37
CA LYS A 34 26.85 20.02 5.33
C LYS A 34 27.96 20.85 4.68
N GLU A 35 29.22 20.52 4.92
CA GLU A 35 30.35 21.27 4.35
C GLU A 35 30.44 21.09 2.82
N GLU A 36 30.12 19.89 2.33
CA GLU A 36 30.02 19.60 0.90
C GLU A 36 28.84 20.35 0.27
N LEU A 37 27.70 20.40 0.98
CA LEU A 37 26.51 21.14 0.52
C LEU A 37 26.75 22.65 0.46
N ILE A 38 27.40 23.22 1.49
CA ILE A 38 27.82 24.63 1.51
C ILE A 38 28.74 24.91 0.32
N SER A 39 29.73 24.03 0.10
CA SER A 39 30.68 24.17 -1.02
C SER A 39 29.97 24.10 -2.38
N SER A 40 29.07 23.13 -2.56
CA SER A 40 28.26 22.97 -3.78
C SER A 40 27.37 24.18 -4.05
N PHE A 41 26.72 24.71 -3.01
CA PHE A 41 25.91 25.92 -3.12
C PHE A 41 26.76 27.12 -3.53
N ILE A 42 27.89 27.37 -2.85
CA ILE A 42 28.81 28.45 -3.18
C ILE A 42 29.31 28.32 -4.63
N GLN A 43 29.68 27.12 -5.07
CA GLN A 43 30.10 26.87 -6.44
C GLN A 43 29.01 27.20 -7.45
N SER A 44 27.76 26.80 -7.20
CA SER A 44 26.63 27.15 -8.08
C SER A 44 26.44 28.67 -8.19
N PHE A 45 26.60 29.38 -7.08
CA PHE A 45 26.47 30.84 -7.03
C PHE A 45 27.64 31.55 -7.74
N GLN A 46 28.87 31.08 -7.54
CA GLN A 46 30.04 31.59 -8.24
C GLN A 46 29.93 31.35 -9.74
N SER A 47 29.47 30.17 -10.15
CA SER A 47 29.30 29.81 -11.55
C SER A 47 28.34 30.76 -12.26
N ILE A 48 27.17 31.05 -11.68
CA ILE A 48 26.21 31.98 -12.29
C ILE A 48 26.74 33.43 -12.34
N CYS A 49 27.52 33.86 -11.33
CA CYS A 49 28.15 35.18 -11.33
C CYS A 49 29.21 35.30 -12.43
N LEU A 50 30.05 34.27 -12.60
CA LEU A 50 31.06 34.23 -13.65
C LEU A 50 30.42 34.21 -15.04
N GLN A 51 29.34 33.45 -15.22
CA GLN A 51 28.59 33.41 -16.48
C GLN A 51 28.00 34.77 -16.83
N ALA A 52 27.38 35.45 -15.87
CA ALA A 52 26.83 36.79 -16.05
C ALA A 52 27.89 37.87 -16.35
N HIS A 53 29.15 37.62 -15.97
CA HIS A 53 30.28 38.50 -16.27
C HIS A 53 31.03 38.13 -17.56
N SER A 54 30.74 36.98 -18.16
CA SER A 54 31.41 36.52 -19.39
C SER A 54 31.08 37.40 -20.60
N ALA A 55 32.00 37.53 -21.54
CA ALA A 55 31.84 38.40 -22.73
C ALA A 55 30.65 38.01 -23.63
N GLU A 56 30.20 36.76 -23.56
CA GLU A 56 29.10 36.22 -24.38
C GLU A 56 27.71 36.57 -23.81
N VAL A 57 27.60 36.76 -22.49
CA VAL A 57 26.34 37.07 -21.79
C VAL A 57 26.53 38.27 -20.85
N ALA A 58 27.42 39.19 -21.22
CA ALA A 58 27.92 40.25 -20.34
C ALA A 58 26.77 41.14 -19.86
N LYS A 59 26.31 40.90 -18.63
CA LYS A 59 25.32 41.76 -17.99
C LYS A 59 26.03 42.98 -17.42
N THR A 60 25.56 44.16 -17.80
CA THR A 60 26.12 45.42 -17.29
C THR A 60 26.00 45.52 -15.77
N ARG A 61 24.91 44.99 -15.20
CA ARG A 61 24.68 44.87 -13.76
C ARG A 61 23.64 43.79 -13.46
N ILE A 62 23.97 42.87 -12.56
CA ILE A 62 23.01 41.90 -12.02
C ILE A 62 22.10 42.64 -11.03
N GLY A 63 20.78 42.50 -11.21
CA GLY A 63 19.76 42.98 -10.28
C GLY A 63 19.30 41.90 -9.31
N TYR A 64 19.12 40.67 -9.81
CA TYR A 64 18.54 39.56 -9.04
C TYR A 64 19.21 38.24 -9.40
N ILE A 65 19.39 37.37 -8.41
CA ILE A 65 19.70 35.95 -8.60
C ILE A 65 18.63 35.15 -7.85
N THR A 66 17.97 34.21 -8.54
CA THR A 66 16.92 33.38 -7.95
C THR A 66 17.27 31.91 -8.03
N TYR A 67 16.94 31.16 -6.98
CA TYR A 67 16.99 29.71 -6.95
C TYR A 67 15.55 29.21 -6.86
N SER A 68 15.06 28.61 -7.94
CA SER A 68 13.66 28.22 -8.07
C SER A 68 13.51 26.71 -8.29
N MET A 69 12.79 26.03 -7.39
CA MET A 69 12.36 24.65 -7.61
C MET A 69 11.06 24.65 -8.40
N ARG A 70 11.04 24.00 -9.56
CA ARG A 70 9.86 23.94 -10.42
C ARG A 70 8.96 22.79 -10.02
N ARG A 71 7.64 23.03 -9.96
CA ARG A 71 6.66 21.98 -9.71
C ARG A 71 6.77 20.83 -10.72
N THR A 72 6.97 21.14 -12.00
CA THR A 72 7.16 20.13 -13.05
C THR A 72 8.39 19.27 -12.80
N TYR A 73 9.50 19.87 -12.34
CA TYR A 73 10.71 19.14 -12.00
C TYR A 73 10.46 18.14 -10.86
N LEU A 74 9.77 18.57 -9.79
CA LEU A 74 9.40 17.67 -8.70
C LEU A 74 8.55 16.48 -9.19
N MET A 75 7.57 16.74 -10.06
CA MET A 75 6.71 15.69 -10.64
C MET A 75 7.52 14.69 -11.48
N ASP A 76 8.53 15.17 -12.20
CA ASP A 76 9.40 14.36 -13.07
C ASP A 76 10.59 13.75 -12.32
N ARG A 77 10.66 13.90 -11.00
CA ARG A 77 11.78 13.49 -10.14
C ARG A 77 13.13 14.11 -10.54
N ASN A 78 13.08 15.29 -11.15
CA ASN A 78 14.23 16.17 -11.32
C ASN A 78 14.33 17.09 -10.10
N TYR A 79 15.43 17.00 -9.37
CA TYR A 79 15.60 17.73 -8.09
C TYR A 79 16.58 18.89 -8.20
N ASN A 80 16.83 19.37 -9.42
CA ASN A 80 17.66 20.54 -9.65
C ASN A 80 16.85 21.82 -9.43
N TYR A 81 17.36 22.71 -8.57
CA TYR A 81 16.96 24.11 -8.61
C TYR A 81 17.44 24.74 -9.92
N VAL A 82 16.57 25.55 -10.52
CA VAL A 82 16.96 26.44 -11.61
C VAL A 82 17.51 27.71 -10.99
N VAL A 83 18.77 28.03 -11.32
CA VAL A 83 19.46 29.24 -10.89
C VAL A 83 19.40 30.23 -12.03
N GLU A 84 18.80 31.40 -11.81
CA GLU A 84 18.64 32.42 -12.84
C GLU A 84 19.22 33.74 -12.34
N ALA A 85 20.06 34.37 -13.16
CA ALA A 85 20.55 35.73 -12.90
C ALA A 85 19.96 36.71 -13.91
N TYR A 86 19.36 37.77 -13.37
CA TYR A 86 18.62 38.79 -14.10
C TYR A 86 19.28 40.16 -13.95
N ASP A 87 19.07 41.03 -14.92
CA ASP A 87 19.29 42.47 -14.77
C ASP A 87 18.21 43.11 -13.86
N LYS A 88 18.17 44.44 -13.82
CA LYS A 88 17.20 45.19 -13.00
C LYS A 88 15.72 44.93 -13.36
N ASN A 89 15.43 44.36 -14.52
CA ASN A 89 14.09 44.06 -15.01
C ASN A 89 13.57 42.70 -14.52
N TRP A 90 14.36 41.96 -13.74
CA TRP A 90 13.99 40.69 -13.11
C TRP A 90 13.41 39.70 -14.14
N PHE A 91 12.23 39.13 -13.93
CA PHE A 91 11.60 38.18 -14.86
C PHE A 91 11.30 38.73 -16.27
N PHE A 92 11.40 40.05 -16.50
CA PHE A 92 11.26 40.66 -17.83
C PHE A 92 12.60 40.87 -18.54
N ASP A 93 13.71 40.44 -17.95
CA ASP A 93 15.00 40.37 -18.62
C ASP A 93 14.90 39.45 -19.86
N PRO A 94 15.18 39.95 -21.07
CA PRO A 94 15.06 39.14 -22.28
C PRO A 94 16.17 38.09 -22.42
N GLN A 95 17.26 38.19 -21.64
CA GLN A 95 18.42 37.31 -21.74
C GLN A 95 18.99 36.95 -20.35
N PRO A 96 18.22 36.28 -19.47
CA PRO A 96 18.73 35.85 -18.18
C PRO A 96 19.84 34.80 -18.34
N CYS A 97 20.76 34.75 -17.38
CA CYS A 97 21.74 33.66 -17.29
C CYS A 97 21.11 32.47 -16.56
N TYR A 98 21.53 31.25 -16.90
CA TYR A 98 20.96 30.02 -16.36
C TYR A 98 22.04 29.11 -15.79
N GLY A 99 21.79 28.60 -14.59
CA GLY A 99 22.55 27.57 -13.92
C GLY A 99 21.63 26.57 -13.21
N ILE A 100 22.25 25.60 -12.56
CA ILE A 100 21.55 24.57 -11.78
C ILE A 100 22.21 24.38 -10.41
N TYR A 101 21.41 23.98 -9.44
CA TYR A 101 21.89 23.49 -8.15
C TYR A 101 21.17 22.20 -7.79
N ASP A 102 21.91 21.13 -7.57
CA ASP A 102 21.34 19.82 -7.26
C ASP A 102 20.89 19.75 -5.79
N ALA A 103 19.57 19.64 -5.58
CA ALA A 103 18.95 19.40 -4.28
C ALA A 103 18.44 17.96 -4.12
N GLY A 104 18.90 17.03 -4.95
CA GLY A 104 18.54 15.61 -4.92
C GLY A 104 18.87 14.95 -3.58
N TRP A 105 19.86 15.44 -2.84
CA TRP A 105 20.20 14.94 -1.51
C TRP A 105 19.02 14.97 -0.52
N VAL A 106 18.14 15.98 -0.61
CA VAL A 106 16.96 16.12 0.25
C VAL A 106 15.68 15.63 -0.45
N PHE A 107 15.49 15.96 -1.73
CA PHE A 107 14.24 15.61 -2.44
C PHE A 107 14.12 14.14 -2.81
N ARG A 108 15.21 13.35 -2.77
CA ARG A 108 15.11 11.88 -2.85
C ARG A 108 14.21 11.30 -1.75
N PHE A 109 14.26 11.88 -0.55
CA PHE A 109 13.44 11.43 0.57
C PHE A 109 11.95 11.71 0.33
N LEU A 110 11.60 12.79 -0.37
CA LEU A 110 10.23 13.03 -0.82
C LEU A 110 9.74 11.91 -1.73
N ALA A 111 10.58 11.50 -2.70
CA ALA A 111 10.27 10.38 -3.60
C ALA A 111 10.10 9.04 -2.87
N GLU A 112 10.87 8.82 -1.80
CA GLU A 112 10.76 7.65 -0.94
C GLU A 112 9.47 7.67 -0.10
N VAL A 113 9.14 8.81 0.52
CA VAL A 113 7.86 9.00 1.23
C VAL A 113 6.70 8.68 0.29
N GLU A 114 6.66 9.28 -0.90
CA GLU A 114 5.62 8.98 -1.89
C GLU A 114 5.55 7.50 -2.24
N GLY A 115 6.70 6.84 -2.43
CA GLY A 115 6.78 5.41 -2.71
C GLY A 115 6.20 4.55 -1.58
N GLU A 116 6.60 4.83 -0.34
CA GLU A 116 6.16 4.10 0.85
C GLU A 116 4.68 4.33 1.15
N LEU A 117 4.20 5.57 1.05
CA LEU A 117 2.77 5.88 1.20
C LEU A 117 1.92 5.21 0.11
N ASN A 118 2.41 5.18 -1.13
CA ASN A 118 1.75 4.45 -2.21
C ASN A 118 1.71 2.94 -1.95
N GLN A 119 2.76 2.34 -1.40
CA GLN A 119 2.75 0.92 -1.03
C GLN A 119 1.81 0.65 0.15
N LEU A 120 1.80 1.50 1.17
CA LEU A 120 0.92 1.38 2.33
C LEU A 120 -0.55 1.52 1.93
N SER A 121 -0.90 2.52 1.10
CA SER A 121 -2.25 2.66 0.57
C SER A 121 -2.64 1.45 -0.30
N THR A 122 -1.70 0.93 -1.08
CA THR A 122 -1.90 -0.25 -1.95
C THR A 122 -2.17 -1.53 -1.15
N ASN A 123 -1.35 -1.81 -0.13
CA ASN A 123 -1.49 -3.03 0.66
C ASN A 123 -2.74 -3.00 1.54
N ARG A 124 -3.12 -1.81 2.03
CA ARG A 124 -4.31 -1.61 2.85
C ARG A 124 -5.60 -1.62 2.06
N ALA A 125 -5.64 -1.11 0.84
CA ALA A 125 -6.85 -1.23 0.03
C ALA A 125 -7.13 -2.68 -0.45
N ALA A 126 -6.21 -3.61 -0.22
CA ALA A 126 -6.38 -5.03 -0.56
C ALA A 126 -7.04 -5.83 0.57
N ASP A 127 -6.85 -5.44 1.84
CA ASP A 127 -7.64 -5.96 2.96
C ASP A 127 -9.00 -5.25 2.95
N GLY A 128 -10.10 -5.97 3.18
CA GLY A 128 -11.48 -5.47 3.01
C GLY A 128 -11.91 -4.36 3.98
N GLU A 129 -10.96 -3.61 4.56
CA GLU A 129 -11.14 -2.81 5.77
C GLU A 129 -10.63 -1.37 5.67
N HIS A 130 -9.85 -1.02 4.64
CA HIS A 130 -9.13 0.25 4.62
C HIS A 130 -9.41 1.16 3.42
N GLY A 131 -10.62 1.04 2.87
CA GLY A 131 -11.22 2.01 1.94
C GLY A 131 -11.15 1.59 0.48
N ALA A 132 -11.99 2.21 -0.36
CA ALA A 132 -12.10 1.87 -1.78
C ALA A 132 -10.80 2.18 -2.54
N GLU A 133 -10.22 1.15 -3.17
CA GLU A 133 -9.18 1.34 -4.18
C GLU A 133 -9.80 2.03 -5.41
N THR A 134 -9.48 3.31 -5.58
CA THR A 134 -10.05 4.13 -6.67
C THR A 134 -9.56 3.70 -8.05
N ASN A 135 -8.47 2.94 -8.14
CA ASN A 135 -8.03 2.32 -9.39
C ASN A 135 -8.66 0.93 -9.54
N TYR A 136 -9.77 0.88 -10.28
CA TYR A 136 -10.53 -0.35 -10.51
C TYR A 136 -9.68 -1.55 -10.97
N ALA A 137 -8.71 -1.35 -11.88
CA ALA A 137 -7.87 -2.45 -12.37
C ALA A 137 -6.98 -3.01 -11.25
N LYS A 138 -6.44 -2.11 -10.42
CA LYS A 138 -5.61 -2.47 -9.27
C LYS A 138 -6.43 -3.14 -8.16
N ASP A 139 -7.66 -2.67 -7.93
CA ASP A 139 -8.61 -3.28 -7.00
C ASP A 139 -8.95 -4.70 -7.43
N LEU A 140 -9.34 -4.87 -8.70
CA LEU A 140 -9.70 -6.15 -9.29
C LEU A 140 -8.53 -7.14 -9.26
N MET A 141 -7.31 -6.71 -9.59
CA MET A 141 -6.12 -7.58 -9.52
C MET A 141 -5.81 -8.05 -8.09
N LYS A 142 -6.05 -7.20 -7.08
CA LYS A 142 -5.82 -7.52 -5.66
C LYS A 142 -6.92 -8.42 -5.10
N ALA A 143 -8.17 -8.06 -5.32
CA ALA A 143 -9.32 -8.89 -4.99
C ALA A 143 -9.17 -10.27 -5.62
N ASN A 144 -8.76 -10.34 -6.89
CA ASN A 144 -8.39 -11.58 -7.53
C ASN A 144 -7.24 -12.28 -6.79
N SER A 145 -6.10 -11.63 -6.54
CA SER A 145 -4.97 -12.30 -5.85
C SER A 145 -5.28 -12.78 -4.42
N LEU A 146 -6.19 -12.13 -3.69
CA LEU A 146 -6.55 -12.48 -2.31
C LEU A 146 -7.71 -13.47 -2.26
N ILE A 147 -8.84 -13.11 -2.85
CA ILE A 147 -10.05 -13.93 -2.83
C ILE A 147 -9.85 -15.20 -3.66
N PHE A 148 -9.23 -15.14 -4.83
CA PHE A 148 -8.95 -16.36 -5.60
C PHE A 148 -8.05 -17.32 -4.83
N GLY A 149 -6.98 -16.80 -4.20
CA GLY A 149 -6.09 -17.59 -3.36
C GLY A 149 -6.79 -18.23 -2.16
N LYS A 150 -7.74 -17.51 -1.54
CA LYS A 150 -8.62 -18.01 -0.48
C LYS A 150 -9.61 -19.06 -0.97
N ILE A 151 -10.20 -18.88 -2.15
CA ILE A 151 -11.13 -19.85 -2.77
C ILE A 151 -10.40 -21.16 -3.06
N LEU A 152 -9.20 -21.10 -3.67
CA LEU A 152 -8.37 -22.29 -3.88
C LEU A 152 -8.01 -22.95 -2.54
N GLY A 153 -7.70 -22.15 -1.52
CA GLY A 153 -7.48 -22.60 -0.16
C GLY A 153 -8.70 -23.31 0.42
N TYR A 154 -9.90 -22.76 0.23
CA TYR A 154 -11.15 -23.35 0.70
C TYR A 154 -11.47 -24.68 0.01
N ILE A 155 -11.24 -24.78 -1.29
CA ILE A 155 -11.40 -26.05 -2.03
C ILE A 155 -10.48 -27.13 -1.43
N TYR A 156 -9.23 -26.78 -1.09
CA TYR A 156 -8.22 -27.75 -0.65
C TYR A 156 -8.24 -28.06 0.86
N TYR A 157 -8.31 -27.03 1.71
CA TYR A 157 -8.26 -27.12 3.18
C TYR A 157 -9.63 -27.00 3.85
N GLY A 158 -10.70 -26.80 3.06
CA GLY A 158 -12.02 -26.46 3.60
C GLY A 158 -12.66 -27.57 4.42
N GLN A 159 -12.34 -28.84 4.16
CA GLN A 159 -12.88 -29.94 4.95
C GLN A 159 -12.42 -29.87 6.41
N GLU A 160 -11.12 -29.70 6.62
CA GLU A 160 -10.50 -29.59 7.93
C GLU A 160 -10.96 -28.32 8.66
N PHE A 161 -11.11 -27.22 7.92
CA PHE A 161 -11.69 -25.97 8.44
C PHE A 161 -13.14 -26.16 8.91
N ARG A 162 -14.01 -26.74 8.07
CA ARG A 162 -15.43 -26.98 8.40
C ARG A 162 -15.57 -27.87 9.63
N GLN A 163 -14.75 -28.92 9.74
CA GLN A 163 -14.71 -29.77 10.93
C GLN A 163 -14.34 -28.97 12.18
N ALA A 164 -13.36 -28.08 12.09
CA ALA A 164 -12.98 -27.21 13.19
C ALA A 164 -14.09 -26.21 13.57
N VAL A 165 -14.82 -25.65 12.61
CA VAL A 165 -15.98 -24.78 12.88
C VAL A 165 -17.07 -25.54 13.62
N VAL A 166 -17.54 -26.66 13.05
CA VAL A 166 -18.62 -27.47 13.64
C VAL A 166 -18.28 -27.93 15.06
N LYS A 167 -17.04 -28.36 15.29
CA LYS A 167 -16.54 -28.78 16.61
C LYS A 167 -16.60 -27.66 17.66
N ASN A 168 -16.49 -26.40 17.23
CA ASN A 168 -16.35 -25.24 18.09
C ASN A 168 -17.54 -24.28 18.06
N ASN A 169 -18.69 -24.67 17.47
CA ASN A 169 -19.91 -23.86 17.37
C ASN A 169 -20.51 -23.35 18.69
N LYS A 170 -20.02 -23.85 19.83
CA LYS A 170 -20.40 -23.38 21.17
C LYS A 170 -19.66 -22.11 21.61
N LEU A 171 -18.59 -21.74 20.91
CA LEU A 171 -17.80 -20.55 21.22
C LEU A 171 -18.43 -19.33 20.54
N SER A 172 -18.54 -18.22 21.28
CA SER A 172 -19.08 -16.96 20.74
C SER A 172 -18.34 -16.56 19.47
N GLY A 173 -19.06 -16.19 18.40
CA GLY A 173 -18.48 -15.83 17.09
C GLY A 173 -18.23 -16.99 16.13
N ILE A 174 -18.21 -18.25 16.61
CA ILE A 174 -18.11 -19.43 15.74
C ILE A 174 -19.49 -20.06 15.62
N THR A 175 -20.09 -19.99 14.44
CA THR A 175 -21.41 -20.57 14.17
C THR A 175 -21.46 -21.24 12.78
N GLY A 176 -22.48 -22.06 12.56
CA GLY A 176 -22.75 -22.63 11.23
C GLY A 176 -21.87 -23.83 10.88
N LYS A 177 -21.49 -23.95 9.61
CA LYS A 177 -20.79 -25.13 9.07
C LYS A 177 -19.36 -24.83 8.58
N GLY A 178 -18.93 -23.57 8.59
CA GLY A 178 -17.62 -23.17 8.06
C GLY A 178 -17.66 -22.92 6.55
N ASP A 179 -18.52 -21.99 6.13
CA ASP A 179 -18.65 -21.69 4.70
C ASP A 179 -17.49 -20.87 4.12
N VAL A 180 -17.53 -20.66 2.81
CA VAL A 180 -16.50 -19.91 2.09
C VAL A 180 -16.38 -18.46 2.60
N PHE A 181 -17.47 -17.83 3.06
CA PHE A 181 -17.40 -16.46 3.57
C PHE A 181 -16.65 -16.42 4.90
N GLN A 182 -16.92 -17.38 5.79
CA GLN A 182 -16.16 -17.54 7.04
C GLN A 182 -14.68 -17.88 6.76
N TYR A 183 -14.41 -18.78 5.82
CA TYR A 183 -13.04 -19.13 5.45
C TYR A 183 -12.28 -17.93 4.88
N CYS A 184 -12.89 -17.18 3.96
CA CYS A 184 -12.28 -15.98 3.37
C CYS A 184 -12.00 -14.91 4.43
N ASN A 185 -12.93 -14.71 5.37
CA ASN A 185 -12.77 -13.73 6.45
C ASN A 185 -11.66 -14.14 7.45
N TRP A 186 -11.74 -15.41 7.89
CA TRP A 186 -10.84 -16.19 8.74
C TRP A 186 -9.33 -15.99 8.50
N PHE A 187 -8.49 -16.10 9.55
CA PHE A 187 -7.03 -16.26 9.40
C PHE A 187 -6.72 -17.68 8.89
N THR A 188 -7.00 -17.92 7.60
CA THR A 188 -6.93 -19.22 6.94
C THR A 188 -5.95 -19.20 5.76
N PRO A 189 -5.50 -20.37 5.28
CA PRO A 189 -4.55 -20.47 4.16
C PRO A 189 -5.01 -19.78 2.87
N ILE A 190 -4.06 -19.08 2.24
CA ILE A 190 -4.17 -18.32 0.98
C ILE A 190 -3.08 -18.83 0.04
N LEU A 191 -3.45 -19.25 -1.16
CA LEU A 191 -2.49 -19.54 -2.23
C LEU A 191 -2.04 -18.23 -2.89
N ARG A 192 -0.77 -17.83 -2.69
CA ARG A 192 -0.19 -16.65 -3.31
C ARG A 192 0.47 -17.02 -4.63
N MET A 193 -0.21 -16.77 -5.74
CA MET A 193 0.29 -17.06 -7.09
C MET A 193 1.60 -16.32 -7.38
N LYS A 194 1.67 -15.02 -7.07
CA LYS A 194 2.86 -14.19 -7.35
C LYS A 194 4.10 -14.61 -6.54
N SER A 195 3.96 -14.87 -5.24
CA SER A 195 5.08 -15.26 -4.37
C SER A 195 5.26 -16.77 -4.26
N LYS A 196 4.49 -17.55 -5.03
CA LYS A 196 4.56 -19.01 -5.14
C LYS A 196 4.56 -19.75 -3.79
N ARG A 197 3.79 -19.24 -2.83
CA ARG A 197 3.73 -19.78 -1.46
C ARG A 197 2.31 -19.83 -0.93
N VAL A 198 2.09 -20.64 0.10
CA VAL A 198 0.84 -20.65 0.88
C VAL A 198 1.08 -19.95 2.20
N GLU A 199 0.27 -18.98 2.58
CA GLU A 199 0.37 -18.30 3.88
C GLU A 199 -1.03 -18.12 4.48
N CYS A 200 -1.14 -18.00 5.79
CA CYS A 200 -2.41 -17.61 6.41
C CYS A 200 -2.53 -16.09 6.48
N GLY A 201 -3.75 -15.58 6.36
CA GLY A 201 -4.07 -14.17 6.50
C GLY A 201 -5.57 -13.99 6.68
N ILE A 202 -6.02 -12.83 7.15
CA ILE A 202 -7.44 -12.45 7.16
C ILE A 202 -7.79 -11.72 5.86
N TYR A 203 -9.08 -11.70 5.50
CA TYR A 203 -9.57 -10.73 4.51
C TYR A 203 -10.07 -9.45 5.17
N ALA A 204 -10.78 -9.58 6.29
CA ALA A 204 -11.15 -8.48 7.18
C ALA A 204 -11.04 -8.92 8.65
N SER A 205 -10.64 -7.99 9.52
CA SER A 205 -10.62 -8.07 10.99
C SER A 205 -12.01 -8.08 11.61
N ASP A 206 -13.02 -7.44 11.00
CA ASP A 206 -14.39 -7.59 11.47
C ASP A 206 -14.84 -9.05 11.31
N ASN A 207 -15.02 -9.73 12.44
CA ASN A 207 -15.32 -11.16 12.48
C ASN A 207 -16.63 -11.52 11.75
N ARG A 208 -17.54 -10.54 11.62
CA ARG A 208 -18.85 -10.66 10.96
C ARG A 208 -18.88 -10.06 9.56
N TRP A 209 -17.74 -9.61 9.01
CA TRP A 209 -17.66 -9.08 7.65
C TRP A 209 -18.23 -10.05 6.60
N GLY A 210 -17.91 -11.34 6.72
CA GLY A 210 -18.43 -12.38 5.82
C GLY A 210 -19.96 -12.49 5.82
N GLU A 211 -20.63 -12.20 6.94
CA GLU A 211 -22.10 -12.16 7.03
C GLU A 211 -22.67 -10.96 6.27
N SER A 212 -22.03 -9.80 6.42
CA SER A 212 -22.40 -8.57 5.72
C SER A 212 -22.28 -8.73 4.20
N VAL A 213 -21.20 -9.36 3.74
CA VAL A 213 -21.00 -9.68 2.32
C VAL A 213 -22.06 -10.64 1.83
N ARG A 214 -22.33 -11.73 2.56
CA ARG A 214 -23.38 -12.67 2.17
C ARG A 214 -24.73 -11.97 2.02
N LYS A 215 -25.07 -11.05 2.93
CA LYS A 215 -26.32 -10.27 2.84
C LYS A 215 -26.39 -9.46 1.55
N ILE A 216 -25.29 -8.80 1.15
CA ILE A 216 -25.21 -8.06 -0.11
C ILE A 216 -25.39 -9.00 -1.32
N TYR A 217 -24.69 -10.13 -1.31
CA TYR A 217 -24.78 -11.11 -2.40
C TYR A 217 -26.17 -11.73 -2.50
N ASN A 218 -26.83 -11.99 -1.37
CA ASN A 218 -28.23 -12.44 -1.35
C ASN A 218 -29.16 -11.40 -1.99
N THR A 219 -28.97 -10.11 -1.72
CA THR A 219 -29.74 -9.05 -2.39
C THR A 219 -29.59 -9.09 -3.90
N PHE A 220 -28.36 -9.29 -4.41
CA PHE A 220 -28.11 -9.31 -5.86
C PHE A 220 -28.50 -10.62 -6.54
N SER A 221 -28.41 -11.74 -5.84
CA SER A 221 -28.65 -13.07 -6.39
C SER A 221 -30.06 -13.61 -6.14
N GLY A 222 -30.91 -12.87 -5.42
CA GLY A 222 -32.25 -13.36 -5.05
C GLY A 222 -32.23 -14.41 -3.93
N ASN A 223 -31.32 -14.27 -2.96
CA ASN A 223 -31.03 -15.20 -1.85
C ASN A 223 -30.26 -16.48 -2.22
N GLU A 224 -29.55 -16.47 -3.34
CA GLU A 224 -28.80 -17.62 -3.85
C GLU A 224 -27.30 -17.56 -3.51
N ALA A 225 -26.86 -16.75 -2.54
CA ALA A 225 -25.44 -16.64 -2.20
C ALA A 225 -24.85 -17.94 -1.62
N SER A 226 -25.68 -18.86 -1.12
CA SER A 226 -25.26 -20.20 -0.71
C SER A 226 -24.78 -21.07 -1.88
N ASN A 227 -25.19 -20.76 -3.12
CA ASN A 227 -24.83 -21.57 -4.28
C ASN A 227 -23.34 -21.44 -4.63
N TYR A 228 -22.70 -20.33 -4.25
CA TYR A 228 -21.25 -20.21 -4.34
C TYR A 228 -20.53 -21.27 -3.50
N GLU A 229 -20.98 -21.49 -2.26
CA GLU A 229 -20.43 -22.55 -1.43
C GLU A 229 -20.72 -23.92 -2.03
N GLN A 230 -21.96 -24.20 -2.46
CA GLN A 230 -22.32 -25.48 -3.08
C GLN A 230 -21.46 -25.80 -4.30
N TYR A 231 -21.24 -24.79 -5.17
CA TYR A 231 -20.36 -24.92 -6.32
C TYR A 231 -18.93 -25.28 -5.88
N LEU A 232 -18.36 -24.56 -4.91
CA LEU A 232 -17.01 -24.84 -4.43
C LEU A 232 -16.89 -26.21 -3.74
N LEU A 233 -17.93 -26.66 -3.05
CA LEU A 233 -18.00 -27.99 -2.46
C LEU A 233 -18.10 -29.11 -3.51
N SER A 234 -18.59 -28.81 -4.71
CA SER A 234 -18.63 -29.75 -5.83
C SER A 234 -17.27 -29.96 -6.49
N LEU A 235 -16.30 -29.07 -6.24
CA LEU A 235 -14.96 -29.16 -6.81
C LEU A 235 -14.08 -30.10 -5.98
N ASP A 236 -13.39 -31.01 -6.67
CA ASP A 236 -12.43 -31.91 -6.03
C ASP A 236 -11.12 -31.18 -5.65
N LYS A 237 -10.45 -31.64 -4.58
CA LYS A 237 -9.17 -31.08 -4.13
C LYS A 237 -8.10 -31.08 -5.24
N SER A 238 -8.19 -32.00 -6.21
CA SER A 238 -7.28 -32.06 -7.36
C SER A 238 -7.30 -30.84 -8.25
N VAL A 239 -8.39 -30.05 -8.26
CA VAL A 239 -8.44 -28.77 -8.97
C VAL A 239 -7.36 -27.83 -8.42
N THR A 240 -7.34 -27.62 -7.10
CA THR A 240 -6.32 -26.80 -6.45
C THR A 240 -4.93 -27.42 -6.57
N GLN A 241 -4.79 -28.74 -6.47
CA GLN A 241 -3.49 -29.41 -6.61
C GLN A 241 -2.88 -29.19 -8.00
N LYS A 242 -3.67 -29.30 -9.07
CA LYS A 242 -3.21 -29.08 -10.45
C LYS A 242 -2.76 -27.64 -10.66
N ILE A 243 -3.54 -26.67 -10.21
CA ILE A 243 -3.20 -25.24 -10.30
C ILE A 243 -1.95 -24.92 -9.48
N ALA A 244 -1.85 -25.44 -8.26
CA ALA A 244 -0.67 -25.24 -7.43
C ALA A 244 0.58 -25.86 -8.09
N ALA A 245 0.46 -27.05 -8.66
CA ALA A 245 1.55 -27.73 -9.35
C ALA A 245 2.02 -26.97 -10.60
N SER A 246 1.10 -26.43 -11.42
CA SER A 246 1.47 -25.65 -12.61
C SER A 246 2.23 -24.36 -12.27
N GLU A 247 1.99 -23.79 -11.09
CA GLU A 247 2.67 -22.59 -10.60
C GLU A 247 3.91 -22.88 -9.74
N GLY A 248 4.22 -24.16 -9.48
CA GLY A 248 5.32 -24.57 -8.60
C GLY A 248 5.06 -24.29 -7.11
N ILE A 249 3.80 -24.20 -6.69
CA ILE A 249 3.38 -23.96 -5.31
C ILE A 249 3.29 -25.28 -4.55
N LYS A 250 3.99 -25.37 -3.43
CA LYS A 250 3.85 -26.48 -2.49
C LYS A 250 2.68 -26.23 -1.55
N LEU A 251 1.81 -27.23 -1.39
CA LEU A 251 0.66 -27.21 -0.48
C LEU A 251 1.03 -27.88 0.85
N PRO A 252 1.35 -27.13 1.92
CA PRO A 252 1.67 -27.71 3.22
C PRO A 252 0.40 -28.13 3.96
N ASN A 253 0.55 -28.98 4.98
CA ASN A 253 -0.57 -29.28 5.87
C ASN A 253 -0.82 -28.12 6.84
N PHE A 254 -2.08 -27.92 7.20
CA PHE A 254 -2.51 -26.95 8.21
C PHE A 254 -3.43 -27.63 9.22
N LYS A 255 -3.31 -27.23 10.49
CA LYS A 255 -4.27 -27.52 11.55
C LYS A 255 -5.15 -26.30 11.77
N PHE A 256 -6.42 -26.54 12.06
CA PHE A 256 -7.38 -25.49 12.37
C PHE A 256 -7.75 -25.53 13.85
N LYS A 257 -7.59 -24.41 14.55
CA LYS A 257 -7.89 -24.28 15.97
C LYS A 257 -8.72 -23.03 16.26
N PRO A 258 -9.59 -23.04 17.29
CA PRO A 258 -10.26 -21.84 17.73
C PRO A 258 -9.24 -20.89 18.38
N THR A 259 -9.40 -19.59 18.17
CA THR A 259 -8.62 -18.55 18.83
C THR A 259 -9.54 -17.36 19.12
N GLN A 260 -9.41 -16.76 20.30
CA GLN A 260 -10.15 -15.58 20.70
C GLN A 260 -9.43 -14.35 20.15
N ASN A 261 -9.88 -13.87 18.99
CA ASN A 261 -9.26 -12.79 18.23
C ASN A 261 -10.28 -11.97 17.43
N GLY A 262 -11.56 -12.06 17.79
CA GLY A 262 -12.63 -11.35 17.13
C GLY A 262 -12.53 -9.85 17.34
N ASN A 263 -12.74 -9.09 16.27
CA ASN A 263 -12.83 -7.63 16.31
C ASN A 263 -14.10 -7.16 15.61
N ASP A 264 -14.53 -5.95 15.91
CA ASP A 264 -15.54 -5.23 15.12
C ASP A 264 -14.91 -4.43 13.98
N SER A 265 -15.73 -3.83 13.10
CA SER A 265 -15.27 -2.93 12.02
C SER A 265 -14.44 -1.71 12.45
N ARG A 266 -14.32 -1.44 13.76
CA ARG A 266 -13.49 -0.38 14.34
C ARG A 266 -12.24 -0.93 15.03
N LYS A 267 -11.97 -2.23 14.90
CA LYS A 267 -10.88 -2.96 15.56
C LYS A 267 -10.97 -2.99 17.08
N ASN A 268 -12.17 -2.86 17.63
CA ASN A 268 -12.39 -3.14 19.05
C ASN A 268 -12.52 -4.65 19.23
N ASP A 269 -11.86 -5.17 20.26
CA ASP A 269 -11.97 -6.57 20.66
C ASP A 269 -13.43 -6.89 21.04
N THR A 270 -14.01 -7.90 20.39
CA THR A 270 -15.38 -8.36 20.65
C THR A 270 -15.42 -9.56 21.60
N ASN A 271 -14.26 -10.05 22.04
CA ASN A 271 -14.07 -11.32 22.75
C ASN A 271 -14.63 -12.53 21.99
N GLU A 272 -14.92 -12.39 20.70
CA GLU A 272 -15.38 -13.47 19.85
C GLU A 272 -14.22 -14.36 19.40
N TRP A 273 -14.56 -15.59 19.08
CA TRP A 273 -13.65 -16.60 18.59
C TRP A 273 -13.75 -16.69 17.06
N SER A 274 -12.63 -17.06 16.43
CA SER A 274 -12.57 -17.48 15.04
C SER A 274 -11.75 -18.76 14.90
N ILE A 275 -11.82 -19.41 13.74
CA ILE A 275 -10.94 -20.53 13.41
C ILE A 275 -9.71 -20.02 12.65
N VAL A 276 -8.52 -20.34 13.17
CA VAL A 276 -7.24 -19.97 12.57
C VAL A 276 -6.50 -21.19 12.03
N GLY A 277 -5.83 -21.03 10.88
CA GLY A 277 -4.95 -22.02 10.30
C GLY A 277 -3.51 -21.87 10.82
N GLU A 278 -2.93 -22.96 11.31
CA GLU A 278 -1.57 -23.05 11.82
C GLU A 278 -0.82 -24.19 11.12
N ARG A 279 0.45 -23.97 10.77
CA ARG A 279 1.29 -25.00 10.15
C ARG A 279 1.82 -25.98 11.20
#